data_AF-A0A645EL35-F1
#
_entry.id   AF-A0A645EL35-F1
#
_cell.length_a   1.000
_cell.length_b   1.000
_cell.length_c   1.000
_cell.angle_alpha   90.00
_cell.angle_beta   90.00
_cell.angle_gamma   90.00
#
_symmetry.space_group_name_H-M   'P 1'
#
loop_
_entity.id
_entity.type
_entity.pdbx_description
1 polymer ?
#
loop_
_entity_poly.entity_id
_entity_poly.type
_entity_poly.pdbx_seq_one_letter_code
_entity_poly.pdbx_strand_id
1 'polypeptide(L)'
;MRGALSYFIGDDPTYPEDHGFAIKPWSSVRWENIGNKIIGNVAVSMGNYYFTPAKGGPEVKVEYSFAYIKNKDGKLKIILHGSHIPYSPAEKHK
;
A
#
# COMPACT_ATOMS: atom_id res chain seq x y z
N MET A 1 -12.96 -9.67 -3.96
CA MET A 1 -13.06 -8.30 -3.38
C MET A 1 -13.05 -8.28 -1.83
N ARG A 2 -13.32 -9.39 -1.13
CA ARG A 2 -13.34 -9.42 0.35
C ARG A 2 -11.96 -9.27 1.00
N GLY A 3 -10.95 -10.03 0.57
CA GLY A 3 -9.59 -9.90 1.14
C GLY A 3 -8.95 -8.52 1.02
N ALA A 4 -9.16 -7.80 -0.10
CA ALA A 4 -8.65 -6.43 -0.24
C ALA A 4 -9.36 -5.44 0.72
N LEU A 5 -10.66 -5.64 0.98
CA LEU A 5 -11.40 -4.84 1.94
C LEU A 5 -10.93 -5.17 3.36
N SER A 6 -10.85 -6.45 3.70
CA SER A 6 -10.35 -6.96 4.97
C SER A 6 -8.95 -6.44 5.30
N TYR A 7 -8.00 -6.49 4.35
CA TYR A 7 -6.66 -5.93 4.56
C TYR A 7 -6.69 -4.43 4.95
N PHE A 8 -7.58 -3.64 4.35
CA PHE A 8 -7.67 -2.20 4.62
C PHE A 8 -8.40 -1.87 5.92
N ILE A 9 -9.56 -2.47 6.18
CA ILE A 9 -10.43 -2.10 7.33
C ILE A 9 -10.56 -3.17 8.41
N GLY A 10 -10.06 -4.38 8.17
CA GLY A 10 -10.16 -5.54 9.04
C GLY A 10 -11.57 -6.12 9.11
N ASP A 11 -11.83 -6.84 10.21
CA ASP A 11 -13.17 -7.29 10.64
C ASP A 11 -13.86 -8.32 9.70
N ASP A 12 -13.08 -9.04 8.89
CA ASP A 12 -13.58 -10.19 8.11
C ASP A 12 -13.17 -11.52 8.78
N PRO A 13 -14.12 -12.34 9.27
CA PRO A 13 -13.83 -13.63 9.90
C PRO A 13 -13.09 -14.63 8.99
N THR A 14 -13.10 -14.41 7.68
CA THR A 14 -12.38 -15.26 6.71
C THR A 14 -10.90 -14.88 6.56
N TYR A 15 -10.47 -13.74 7.11
CA TYR A 15 -9.10 -13.24 7.12
C TYR A 15 -8.72 -12.73 8.54
N PRO A 16 -8.66 -13.62 9.55
CA PRO A 16 -8.46 -13.23 10.95
C PRO A 16 -7.13 -12.51 11.23
N GLU A 17 -6.14 -12.63 10.33
CA GLU A 17 -4.85 -11.94 10.37
C GLU A 17 -4.93 -10.47 9.93
N ASP A 18 -5.99 -10.08 9.21
CA ASP A 18 -6.18 -8.73 8.73
C ASP A 18 -6.72 -7.83 9.83
N HIS A 19 -5.83 -7.15 10.54
CA HIS A 19 -6.19 -6.18 11.58
C HIS A 19 -6.49 -4.77 11.05
N GLY A 20 -6.69 -4.63 9.74
CA GLY A 20 -7.02 -3.38 9.06
C GLY A 20 -5.86 -2.36 9.05
N PHE A 21 -5.21 -2.22 7.90
CA PHE A 21 -4.09 -1.30 7.71
C PHE A 21 -4.49 0.18 7.87
N ALA A 22 -5.67 0.57 7.37
CA ALA A 22 -6.14 1.96 7.42
C ALA A 22 -6.66 2.39 8.80
N ILE A 23 -7.06 1.44 9.65
CA ILE A 23 -7.59 1.72 10.99
C ILE A 23 -6.49 1.80 12.06
N LYS A 24 -5.24 1.44 11.73
CA LYS A 24 -4.10 1.65 12.63
C LYS A 24 -3.78 3.15 12.75
N PRO A 25 -3.52 3.66 13.97
CA PRO A 25 -3.16 5.05 14.15
C PRO A 25 -1.70 5.27 13.73
N TRP A 26 -1.52 6.01 12.64
CA TRP A 26 -0.21 6.38 12.10
C TRP A 26 0.08 7.86 12.40
N SER A 27 1.28 8.19 12.88
CA SER A 27 1.68 9.58 13.17
C SER A 27 2.39 10.25 12.01
N SER A 28 3.08 9.49 11.16
CA SER A 28 3.75 9.99 9.97
C SER A 28 3.84 8.92 8.90
N VAL A 29 3.96 9.38 7.66
CA VAL A 29 4.30 8.56 6.50
C VAL A 29 5.44 9.22 5.75
N ARG A 30 6.51 8.47 5.46
CA ARG A 30 7.56 8.89 4.53
C ARG A 30 7.54 8.02 3.29
N TRP A 31 7.89 8.61 2.16
CA TRP A 31 7.84 7.98 0.85
C TRP A 31 9.24 7.79 0.30
N GLU A 32 9.46 6.66 -0.35
CA GLU A 32 10.67 6.32 -1.08
C GLU A 32 10.27 5.85 -2.47
N ASN A 33 10.37 6.76 -3.44
CA ASN A 33 10.08 6.45 -4.83
C ASN A 33 11.24 5.66 -5.43
N ILE A 34 10.97 4.43 -5.90
CA ILE A 34 11.97 3.62 -6.60
C ILE A 34 12.00 3.98 -8.08
N GLY A 35 10.85 4.27 -8.67
CA GLY A 35 10.81 4.73 -10.05
C GLY A 35 9.42 5.07 -10.57
N ASN A 36 9.45 5.78 -11.69
CA ASN A 36 8.25 6.16 -12.43
C ASN A 36 8.42 5.75 -13.90
N LYS A 37 7.38 5.20 -14.50
CA LYS A 37 7.37 4.84 -15.92
C LYS A 37 6.11 5.36 -16.59
N ILE A 38 6.28 6.04 -17.72
CA ILE A 38 5.18 6.57 -18.53
C ILE A 38 5.04 5.70 -19.78
N ILE A 39 3.84 5.20 -20.03
CA ILE A 39 3.48 4.35 -21.16
C ILE A 39 2.22 4.95 -21.81
N GLY A 40 2.41 5.72 -22.88
CA GLY A 40 1.32 6.46 -23.51
C GLY A 40 0.69 7.45 -22.52
N ASN A 41 -0.61 7.30 -22.26
CA ASN A 41 -1.37 8.14 -21.32
C ASN A 41 -1.42 7.58 -19.88
N VAL A 42 -0.65 6.53 -19.59
CA VAL A 42 -0.57 5.90 -18.27
C VAL A 42 0.77 6.21 -17.64
N ALA A 43 0.77 6.68 -16.39
CA ALA A 43 1.98 6.79 -15.58
C ALA A 43 1.90 5.79 -14.42
N VAL A 44 2.93 4.98 -14.23
CA VAL A 44 3.06 4.04 -13.11
C VAL A 44 4.17 4.53 -12.20
N SER A 45 3.92 4.58 -10.89
CA SER A 45 4.86 4.97 -9.86
C SER A 45 4.95 3.85 -8.83
N MET A 46 6.16 3.37 -8.56
CA MET A 46 6.41 2.26 -7.64
C MET A 46 7.46 2.67 -6.61
N GLY A 47 7.32 2.14 -5.41
CA GLY A 47 8.22 2.46 -4.33
C GLY A 47 7.81 1.83 -3.02
N ASN A 48 8.40 2.34 -1.95
CA ASN A 48 8.03 1.99 -0.60
C ASN A 48 7.49 3.21 0.12
N TYR A 49 6.57 3.00 1.03
CA TYR A 49 6.30 3.98 2.07
C TYR A 49 6.50 3.34 3.44
N TYR A 50 6.83 4.18 4.40
CA TYR A 50 7.17 3.78 5.76
C TYR A 50 6.24 4.52 6.71
N PHE A 51 5.49 3.74 7.47
CA PHE A 51 4.45 4.22 8.36
C PHE A 51 4.94 4.19 9.80
N THR A 52 4.91 5.34 10.48
CA THR A 52 5.28 5.43 11.88
C THR A 52 4.07 5.18 12.76
N PRO A 53 4.08 4.19 13.67
CA PRO A 53 2.99 3.96 14.61
C PRO A 53 2.84 5.15 15.56
N ALA A 54 1.61 5.62 15.78
CA ALA A 54 1.35 6.78 16.65
C ALA A 54 1.73 6.55 18.12
N LYS A 55 1.77 5.29 18.56
CA LYS A 55 2.17 4.90 19.92
C LYS A 55 3.69 4.64 20.06
N GLY A 56 4.47 4.97 19.03
CA GLY A 56 5.89 4.62 18.95
C GLY A 56 6.10 3.16 18.50
N GLY A 57 7.34 2.85 18.11
CA GLY A 57 7.72 1.56 17.54
C GLY A 57 8.44 1.71 16.19
N PRO A 58 8.92 0.59 15.62
CA PRO A 58 9.60 0.62 14.33
C PRO A 58 8.64 1.02 13.20
N GLU A 59 9.19 1.67 12.18
CA GLU A 59 8.42 1.98 10.97
C GLU A 59 7.98 0.68 10.27
N VAL A 60 6.74 0.68 9.77
CA VAL A 60 6.24 -0.41 8.93
C VAL A 60 6.50 -0.06 7.48
N LYS A 61 7.40 -0.81 6.84
CA LYS A 61 7.65 -0.72 5.40
C LYS A 61 6.51 -1.41 4.65
N VAL A 62 5.99 -0.73 3.63
CA VAL A 62 4.94 -1.24 2.76
C VAL A 62 5.25 -0.84 1.32
N GLU A 63 5.06 -1.77 0.40
CA GLU A 63 5.30 -1.60 -1.03
C GLU A 63 4.06 -0.98 -1.68
N TYR A 64 4.29 -0.02 -2.59
CA TYR A 64 3.23 0.66 -3.30
C TYR A 64 3.41 0.62 -4.81
N SER A 65 2.27 0.56 -5.50
CA SER A 65 2.15 0.75 -6.94
C SER A 65 0.95 1.66 -7.22
N PHE A 66 1.21 2.86 -7.73
CA PHE A 66 0.16 3.73 -8.26
C PHE A 66 0.18 3.73 -9.78
N ALA A 67 -0.99 3.63 -10.40
CA ALA A 67 -1.13 3.97 -11.82
C ALA A 67 -2.09 5.16 -11.96
N TYR A 68 -1.72 6.05 -12.86
CA TYR A 68 -2.45 7.28 -13.16
C TYR A 68 -2.79 7.35 -14.63
N ILE A 69 -3.95 7.92 -14.96
CA ILE A 69 -4.27 8.38 -16.31
C ILE A 69 -4.49 9.88 -16.30
N LYS A 70 -4.17 10.56 -17.40
CA LYS A 70 -4.59 11.94 -17.62
C LYS A 70 -5.97 11.95 -18.29
N ASN A 71 -6.95 12.61 -17.69
CA ASN A 71 -8.28 12.76 -18.28
C ASN A 71 -8.29 13.80 -19.42
N LYS A 72 -9.43 13.98 -20.10
CA LYS A 72 -9.57 14.95 -21.20
C LYS A 72 -9.31 16.41 -20.79
N ASP A 73 -9.49 16.73 -19.50
CA ASP A 73 -9.23 18.06 -18.93
C ASP A 73 -7.75 18.24 -18.51
N GLY A 74 -6.89 17.28 -18.81
CA GLY A 74 -5.47 17.32 -18.43
C GLY A 74 -5.16 16.94 -16.98
N LYS A 75 -6.16 16.51 -16.20
CA LYS A 75 -6.01 16.14 -14.78
C LYS A 75 -5.61 14.69 -14.61
N LEU A 76 -4.61 14.43 -13.76
CA LEU A 76 -4.24 13.07 -13.37
C LEU A 76 -5.30 12.45 -12.45
N LYS A 77 -5.62 11.18 -12.68
CA LYS A 77 -6.54 10.37 -11.89
C LYS A 77 -5.88 9.05 -11.55
N ILE A 78 -5.95 8.64 -10.29
CA ILE A 78 -5.50 7.32 -9.84
C ILE A 78 -6.47 6.28 -10.39
N ILE A 79 -5.95 5.30 -11.14
CA ILE A 79 -6.69 4.15 -11.65
C ILE A 79 -6.25 2.83 -11.02
N LEU A 80 -5.12 2.84 -10.32
CA LEU A 80 -4.63 1.72 -9.52
C LEU A 80 -3.93 2.26 -8.28
N HIS A 81 -4.23 1.65 -7.13
CA HIS A 81 -3.45 1.77 -5.90
C HIS A 81 -3.28 0.36 -5.34
N GLY A 82 -2.09 -0.21 -5.54
CA GLY A 82 -1.66 -1.43 -4.87
C GLY A 82 -0.84 -1.07 -3.63
N SER A 83 -1.20 -1.68 -2.49
CA SER A 83 -0.55 -1.51 -1.19
C SER A 83 -0.38 -2.90 -0.57
N HIS A 84 0.83 -3.28 -0.24
CA HIS A 84 1.11 -4.60 0.33
C HIS A 84 2.30 -4.55 1.30
N ILE A 85 2.12 -5.16 2.47
CA ILE A 85 3.23 -5.43 3.38
C ILE A 85 4.16 -6.44 2.68
N PRO A 86 5.49 -6.24 2.70
CA PRO A 86 6.42 -7.18 2.09
C PRO A 86 6.22 -8.58 2.64
N TYR A 87 6.18 -9.56 1.75
CA TYR A 87 6.09 -10.95 2.16
C TYR A 87 7.34 -11.35 2.96
N SER A 88 7.14 -11.78 4.20
CA SER A 88 8.18 -12.41 5.01
C SER A 88 7.92 -13.92 5.01
N PRO A 89 8.74 -14.72 4.31
CA PRO A 89 8.61 -16.17 4.43
C PRO A 89 8.92 -16.58 5.87
N ALA A 90 7.96 -17.21 6.54
CA ALA A 90 8.23 -17.88 7.80
C ALA A 90 9.36 -18.89 7.58
N GLU A 91 10.39 -18.87 8.42
CA GLU A 91 11.43 -19.89 8.38
C GLU A 91 10.76 -21.26 8.45
N LYS A 92 10.93 -22.07 7.40
CA LYS A 92 10.58 -23.48 7.48
C LYS A 92 11.51 -24.10 8.51
N HIS A 93 10.96 -24.41 9.69
CA HIS A 93 11.63 -25.25 10.68
C HIS A 93 12.19 -26.49 9.97
N LYS A 94 13.52 -26.63 10.01
CA LYS A 94 14.22 -27.89 9.73
C LYS A 94 14.05 -28.83 10.92
#